data_AF-A0A318YSU0-F1
#
_entry.id   AF-A0A318YSU0-F1
#
_cell.length_a   1.000
_cell.length_b   1.000
_cell.length_c   1.000
_cell.angle_alpha   90.00
_cell.angle_beta   90.00
_cell.angle_gamma   90.00
#
_symmetry.space_group_name_H-M   'P 1'
#
loop_
_entity.id
_entity.type
_entity.pdbx_description
1 polymer ?
#
loop_
_entity_poly.entity_id
_entity_poly.type
_entity_poly.pdbx_seq_one_letter_code
_entity_poly.pdbx_strand_id
1 'polypeptide(L)'
;MHKIRGVVTERSLLMLLQWLYLNRIEFPSQIQGRCINAYIEMARLADMWRITGMEQLLADKIKTIITSSIPRVNLSCAGGENGKIRLLTSSHIKSASMLFKGHPVRSLIAEASAGPFILMENFKFARELRENANYAGDLLDELKDLIKGQVKDKRVITPYTLHYWKNS
;
A
#
# COMPACT_ATOMS: atom_id res chain seq x y z
N MET A 1 -22.80 -5.45 18.21
CA MET A 1 -21.96 -5.91 17.08
C MET A 1 -22.08 -4.89 15.96
N HIS A 2 -21.15 -3.92 15.86
CA HIS A 2 -21.21 -2.91 14.81
C HIS A 2 -20.90 -3.56 13.46
N LYS A 3 -21.83 -3.48 12.49
CA LYS A 3 -21.57 -3.89 11.11
C LYS A 3 -20.44 -2.99 10.57
N ILE A 4 -19.23 -3.53 10.48
CA ILE A 4 -18.13 -2.82 9.81
C ILE A 4 -18.44 -2.86 8.32
N ARG A 5 -19.00 -1.77 7.81
CA ARG A 5 -19.43 -1.63 6.40
C ARG A 5 -18.22 -1.89 5.49
N GLY A 6 -18.37 -2.84 4.57
CA GLY A 6 -17.36 -3.17 3.55
C GLY A 6 -16.23 -4.13 3.98
N VAL A 7 -16.36 -4.85 5.10
CA VAL A 7 -15.35 -5.86 5.52
C VAL A 7 -15.70 -7.27 5.04
N VAL A 8 -16.98 -7.63 5.04
CA VAL A 8 -17.44 -8.95 4.58
C VAL A 8 -18.15 -8.76 3.24
N THR A 9 -17.41 -8.93 2.16
CA THR A 9 -17.95 -9.06 0.80
C THR A 9 -17.91 -10.54 0.39
N GLU A 10 -18.83 -10.95 -0.49
CA GLU A 10 -18.79 -12.31 -1.09
C GLU A 10 -17.39 -12.64 -1.62
N ARG A 11 -16.76 -11.65 -2.25
CA ARG A 11 -15.39 -11.72 -2.75
C ARG A 11 -14.35 -12.00 -1.66
N SER A 12 -14.36 -11.24 -0.56
CA SER A 12 -13.42 -11.48 0.56
C SER A 12 -13.61 -12.87 1.17
N LEU A 13 -14.85 -13.37 1.23
CA LEU A 13 -15.14 -14.71 1.74
C LEU A 13 -14.64 -15.81 0.80
N LEU A 14 -14.81 -15.66 -0.51
CA LEU A 14 -14.25 -16.59 -1.50
C LEU A 14 -12.71 -16.61 -1.46
N MET A 15 -12.07 -15.45 -1.27
CA MET A 15 -10.62 -15.36 -1.11
C MET A 15 -10.15 -16.05 0.17
N LEU A 16 -10.91 -15.94 1.27
CA LEU A 16 -10.63 -16.66 2.51
C LEU A 16 -10.73 -18.17 2.30
N LEU A 17 -11.77 -18.66 1.61
CA LEU A 17 -11.92 -20.08 1.30
C LEU A 17 -10.75 -20.59 0.44
N GLN A 18 -10.34 -19.85 -0.59
CA GLN A 18 -9.17 -20.23 -1.38
C GLN A 18 -7.91 -20.34 -0.51
N TRP A 19 -7.67 -19.39 0.38
CA TRP A 19 -6.52 -19.44 1.27
C TRP A 19 -6.59 -20.64 2.23
N LEU A 20 -7.75 -20.90 2.84
CA LEU A 20 -7.93 -22.01 3.77
C LEU A 20 -7.74 -23.38 3.11
N TYR A 21 -8.28 -23.58 1.91
CA TYR A 21 -8.28 -24.89 1.24
C TYR A 21 -7.07 -25.11 0.33
N LEU A 22 -6.49 -24.04 -0.23
CA LEU A 22 -5.46 -24.12 -1.27
C LEU A 22 -4.17 -23.38 -0.90
N ASN A 23 -4.13 -22.69 0.24
CA ASN A 23 -3.03 -21.82 0.67
C ASN A 23 -2.59 -20.82 -0.41
N ARG A 24 -3.53 -20.37 -1.25
CA ARG A 24 -3.30 -19.38 -2.30
C ARG A 24 -4.47 -18.42 -2.39
N ILE A 25 -4.17 -17.21 -2.85
CA ILE A 25 -5.18 -16.18 -3.11
C ILE A 25 -5.05 -15.75 -4.57
N GLU A 26 -6.06 -16.09 -5.36
CA GLU A 26 -6.16 -15.68 -6.75
C GLU A 26 -7.42 -14.84 -6.95
N PHE A 27 -7.27 -13.77 -7.73
CA PHE A 27 -8.38 -12.93 -8.10
C PHE A 27 -8.58 -12.89 -9.62
N PRO A 28 -9.75 -13.32 -10.14
CA PRO A 28 -9.95 -13.46 -11.58
C PRO A 28 -10.16 -12.13 -12.33
N SER A 29 -10.27 -10.98 -11.65
CA SER A 29 -10.49 -9.71 -12.36
C SER A 29 -9.21 -9.16 -12.99
N GLN A 30 -9.34 -8.78 -14.26
CA GLN A 30 -8.30 -8.09 -15.03
C GLN A 30 -8.13 -6.61 -14.63
N ILE A 31 -9.04 -6.04 -13.83
CA ILE A 31 -8.97 -4.62 -13.43
C ILE A 31 -8.11 -4.48 -12.17
N GLN A 32 -6.85 -4.10 -12.37
CA GLN A 32 -5.84 -3.94 -11.31
C GLN A 32 -6.31 -3.12 -10.08
N GLY A 33 -7.00 -2.00 -10.29
CA GLY A 33 -7.53 -1.18 -9.20
C GLY A 33 -8.60 -1.88 -8.36
N ARG A 34 -9.42 -2.76 -8.97
CA ARG A 34 -10.38 -3.59 -8.22
C ARG A 34 -9.69 -4.69 -7.44
N CYS A 35 -8.50 -5.14 -7.87
CA CYS A 35 -7.70 -6.12 -7.14
C CYS A 35 -7.17 -5.55 -5.83
N ILE A 36 -6.62 -4.33 -5.84
CA ILE A 36 -6.11 -3.66 -4.63
C ILE A 36 -7.22 -3.55 -3.57
N ASN A 37 -8.40 -3.05 -3.95
CA ASN A 37 -9.55 -2.93 -3.05
C ASN A 37 -9.83 -4.23 -2.30
N ALA A 38 -9.89 -5.37 -2.99
CA ALA A 38 -10.25 -6.61 -2.30
C ALA A 38 -9.13 -7.26 -1.53
N TYR A 39 -7.87 -7.05 -1.90
CA TYR A 39 -6.77 -7.47 -1.02
C TYR A 39 -6.82 -6.69 0.30
N ILE A 40 -7.20 -5.40 0.27
CA ILE A 40 -7.44 -4.62 1.49
C ILE A 40 -8.70 -5.10 2.23
N GLU A 41 -9.80 -5.40 1.54
CA GLU A 41 -10.99 -5.99 2.17
C GLU A 41 -10.68 -7.33 2.84
N MET A 42 -9.93 -8.20 2.17
CA MET A 42 -9.46 -9.48 2.71
C MET A 42 -8.57 -9.28 3.94
N ALA A 43 -7.65 -8.32 3.90
CA ALA A 43 -6.82 -7.97 5.07
C ALA A 43 -7.68 -7.49 6.24
N ARG A 44 -8.69 -6.64 5.98
CA ARG A 44 -9.62 -6.16 7.01
C ARG A 44 -10.49 -7.28 7.57
N LEU A 45 -10.89 -8.24 6.73
CA LEU A 45 -11.60 -9.44 7.17
C LEU A 45 -10.69 -10.27 8.08
N ALA A 46 -9.45 -10.53 7.65
CA ALA A 46 -8.48 -11.27 8.45
C ALA A 46 -8.24 -10.61 9.81
N ASP A 47 -8.02 -9.29 9.85
CA ASP A 47 -7.89 -8.50 11.08
C ASP A 47 -9.13 -8.62 11.97
N MET A 48 -10.32 -8.50 11.39
CA MET A 48 -11.58 -8.57 12.14
C MET A 48 -11.78 -9.93 12.84
N TRP A 49 -11.34 -11.02 12.20
CA TRP A 49 -11.45 -12.38 12.72
C TRP A 49 -10.15 -12.89 13.36
N ARG A 50 -9.11 -12.04 13.47
CA ARG A 50 -7.76 -12.37 13.95
C ARG A 50 -7.12 -13.57 13.23
N ILE A 51 -7.36 -13.68 11.94
CA ILE A 51 -6.71 -14.68 11.09
C ILE A 51 -5.33 -14.15 10.70
N THR A 52 -4.27 -14.87 11.06
CA THR A 52 -2.87 -14.48 10.81
C THR A 52 -2.24 -15.35 9.72
N GLY A 53 -1.15 -14.86 9.11
CA GLY A 53 -0.32 -15.63 8.17
C GLY A 53 -0.55 -15.30 6.69
N MET A 54 -1.41 -14.33 6.38
CA MET A 54 -1.68 -13.88 5.01
C MET A 54 -1.30 -12.41 4.75
N GLU A 55 -0.92 -11.68 5.78
CA GLU A 55 -0.72 -10.24 5.74
C GLU A 55 0.39 -9.86 4.75
N GLN A 56 1.51 -10.59 4.79
CA GLN A 56 2.62 -10.39 3.87
C GLN A 56 2.25 -10.81 2.44
N LEU A 57 1.55 -11.94 2.28
CA LEU A 57 1.06 -12.39 0.97
C LEU A 57 0.17 -11.34 0.31
N LEU A 58 -0.75 -10.74 1.06
CA LEU A 58 -1.63 -9.67 0.57
C LEU A 58 -0.84 -8.41 0.22
N ALA A 59 0.14 -8.03 1.04
CA ALA A 59 1.03 -6.91 0.75
C ALA A 59 1.80 -7.14 -0.56
N ASP A 60 2.39 -8.32 -0.75
CA ASP A 60 3.16 -8.64 -1.95
C ASP A 60 2.30 -8.66 -3.23
N LYS A 61 1.05 -9.14 -3.13
CA LYS A 61 0.07 -9.06 -4.24
C LYS A 61 -0.25 -7.61 -4.61
N ILE A 62 -0.48 -6.74 -3.62
CA ILE A 62 -0.73 -5.31 -3.85
C ILE A 62 0.51 -4.65 -4.46
N LYS A 63 1.68 -4.92 -3.90
CA LYS A 63 2.97 -4.39 -4.36
C LYS A 63 3.22 -4.75 -5.82
N THR A 64 3.00 -6.01 -6.19
CA THR A 64 3.13 -6.48 -7.58
C THR A 64 2.22 -5.71 -8.54
N ILE A 65 0.97 -5.45 -8.14
CA ILE A 65 0.04 -4.66 -8.96
C ILE A 65 0.55 -3.24 -9.14
N ILE A 66 0.94 -2.58 -8.04
CA ILE A 66 1.47 -1.21 -8.03
C ILE A 66 2.70 -1.12 -8.94
N THR A 67 3.68 -2.01 -8.79
CA THR A 67 4.92 -1.97 -9.56
C THR A 67 4.74 -2.32 -11.04
N SER A 68 3.84 -3.26 -11.36
CA SER A 68 3.53 -3.63 -12.75
C SER A 68 2.89 -2.49 -13.55
N SER A 69 2.28 -1.51 -12.87
CA SER A 69 1.58 -0.38 -13.49
C SER A 69 2.48 0.82 -13.82
N ILE A 70 3.74 0.78 -13.39
CA ILE A 70 4.72 1.84 -13.63
C ILE A 70 5.15 1.79 -15.10
N PRO A 71 4.96 2.86 -15.90
CA PRO A 71 5.40 2.91 -17.28
C PRO A 71 6.92 2.67 -17.39
N ARG A 72 7.35 1.79 -18.31
CA ARG A 72 8.78 1.47 -18.54
C ARG A 72 9.55 2.55 -19.31
N VAL A 73 8.89 3.63 -19.73
CA VAL A 73 9.48 4.68 -20.58
C VAL A 73 10.03 5.81 -19.72
N ASN A 74 11.26 6.23 -20.03
CA ASN A 74 12.11 7.22 -19.37
C ASN A 74 11.39 8.24 -18.46
N LEU A 75 11.84 8.27 -17.19
CA LEU A 75 11.37 9.11 -16.08
C LEU A 75 11.40 10.63 -16.33
N SER A 76 11.81 11.10 -17.51
CA SER A 76 12.01 12.53 -17.78
C SER A 76 10.78 13.27 -18.32
N CYS A 77 9.78 12.60 -18.91
CA CYS A 77 8.72 13.32 -19.65
C CYS A 77 7.28 12.91 -19.35
N ALA A 78 7.03 11.84 -18.58
CA ALA A 78 5.67 11.38 -18.28
C ALA A 78 5.45 11.19 -16.77
N GLY A 79 5.32 12.32 -16.06
CA GLY A 79 4.63 12.35 -14.77
C GLY A 79 5.40 11.89 -13.53
N GLY A 80 6.73 11.75 -13.56
CA GLY A 80 7.54 11.55 -12.35
C GLY A 80 7.02 10.48 -11.37
N GLU A 81 7.28 10.67 -10.09
CA GLU A 81 6.94 9.76 -8.98
C GLU A 81 5.44 9.39 -8.87
N ASN A 82 4.55 10.08 -9.60
CA ASN A 82 3.14 9.72 -9.73
C ASN A 82 2.89 8.36 -10.40
N GLY A 83 3.84 7.87 -11.20
CA GLY A 83 3.70 6.59 -11.91
C GLY A 83 3.43 5.41 -10.97
N LYS A 84 3.99 5.45 -9.74
CA LYS A 84 3.85 4.38 -8.75
C LYS A 84 2.46 4.35 -8.11
N ILE A 85 1.84 5.51 -7.94
CA ILE A 85 0.62 5.66 -7.15
C ILE A 85 -0.62 5.83 -8.05
N ARG A 86 -0.49 5.61 -9.37
CA ARG A 86 -1.59 5.82 -10.32
C ARG A 86 -2.81 4.96 -10.00
N LEU A 87 -2.58 3.71 -9.58
CA LEU A 87 -3.64 2.76 -9.24
C LEU A 87 -4.24 2.95 -7.84
N LEU A 88 -3.58 3.67 -6.94
CA LEU A 88 -4.17 3.94 -5.64
C LEU A 88 -5.27 5.00 -5.76
N THR A 89 -6.23 4.92 -4.85
CA THR A 89 -7.37 5.83 -4.71
C THR A 89 -7.47 6.26 -3.25
N SER A 90 -8.21 7.34 -2.99
CA SER A 90 -8.53 7.80 -1.63
C SER A 90 -9.16 6.69 -0.78
N SER A 91 -9.98 5.83 -1.39
CA SER A 91 -10.59 4.67 -0.72
C SER A 91 -9.57 3.65 -0.23
N HIS A 92 -8.48 3.43 -0.98
CA HIS A 92 -7.42 2.51 -0.57
C HIS A 92 -6.71 3.01 0.69
N ILE A 93 -6.37 4.31 0.74
CA ILE A 93 -5.73 4.91 1.92
C ILE A 93 -6.64 4.84 3.14
N LYS A 94 -7.90 5.25 2.99
CA LYS A 94 -8.89 5.19 4.07
C LYS A 94 -9.10 3.75 4.56
N SER A 95 -9.19 2.79 3.65
CA SER A 95 -9.40 1.39 4.03
C SER A 95 -8.16 0.78 4.69
N ALA A 96 -6.96 1.12 4.21
CA ALA A 96 -5.70 0.66 4.79
C ALA A 96 -5.45 1.22 6.19
N SER A 97 -5.84 2.47 6.46
CA SER A 97 -5.74 3.06 7.81
C SER A 97 -6.61 2.38 8.86
N MET A 98 -7.59 1.57 8.45
CA MET A 98 -8.45 0.79 9.34
C MET A 98 -7.84 -0.57 9.70
N LEU A 99 -6.71 -0.95 9.10
CA LEU A 99 -5.95 -2.14 9.49
C LEU A 99 -5.19 -1.88 10.79
N PHE A 100 -4.86 -2.96 11.49
CA PHE A 100 -4.05 -2.86 12.71
C PHE A 100 -2.70 -2.18 12.46
N LYS A 101 -2.18 -1.50 13.49
CA LYS A 101 -0.83 -0.90 13.43
C LYS A 101 0.21 -2.00 13.19
N GLY A 102 1.18 -1.71 12.33
CA GLY A 102 2.20 -2.68 11.92
C GLY A 102 1.73 -3.70 10.89
N HIS A 103 0.48 -3.62 10.40
CA HIS A 103 0.01 -4.54 9.35
C HIS A 103 0.77 -4.30 8.03
N PRO A 104 1.39 -5.33 7.41
CA PRO A 104 2.17 -5.19 6.18
C PRO A 104 1.50 -4.41 5.03
N VAL A 105 0.22 -4.69 4.75
CA VAL A 105 -0.56 -3.94 3.74
C VAL A 105 -0.65 -2.44 4.05
N ARG A 106 -0.78 -2.08 5.33
CA ARG A 106 -0.89 -0.69 5.78
C ARG A 106 0.45 0.04 5.62
N SER A 107 1.54 -0.59 6.05
CA SER A 107 2.91 -0.10 5.87
C SER A 107 3.24 0.07 4.39
N LEU A 108 2.93 -0.92 3.54
CA LEU A 108 3.17 -0.84 2.09
C LEU A 108 2.49 0.38 1.44
N ILE A 109 1.25 0.66 1.81
CA ILE A 109 0.52 1.82 1.25
C ILE A 109 1.12 3.13 1.79
N ALA A 110 1.66 3.12 3.02
CA ALA A 110 2.29 4.28 3.63
C ALA A 110 3.63 4.56 2.94
N GLU A 111 4.47 3.52 2.78
CA GLU A 111 5.70 3.55 1.99
C GLU A 111 5.44 4.09 0.59
N ALA A 112 4.42 3.55 -0.09
CA ALA A 112 4.06 3.97 -1.43
C ALA A 112 3.62 5.44 -1.51
N SER A 113 3.08 6.02 -0.43
CA SER A 113 2.54 7.38 -0.40
C SER A 113 3.50 8.42 0.19
N ALA A 114 4.44 8.00 1.05
CA ALA A 114 5.29 8.89 1.84
C ALA A 114 6.20 9.75 0.96
N GLY A 115 6.93 9.16 0.02
CA GLY A 115 7.83 9.88 -0.88
C GLY A 115 7.10 11.00 -1.65
N PRO A 116 6.07 10.65 -2.45
CA PRO A 116 5.33 11.66 -3.21
C PRO A 116 4.59 12.70 -2.36
N PHE A 117 4.18 12.37 -1.13
CA PHE A 117 3.62 13.36 -0.21
C PHE A 117 4.61 14.46 0.18
N ILE A 118 5.90 14.12 0.31
CA ILE A 118 6.95 15.07 0.70
C ILE A 118 7.47 15.84 -0.51
N LEU A 119 7.64 15.14 -1.62
CA LEU A 119 8.33 15.66 -2.80
C LEU A 119 7.42 16.46 -3.73
N MET A 120 6.11 16.25 -3.65
CA MET A 120 5.15 16.89 -4.54
C MET A 120 4.31 17.93 -3.79
N GLU A 121 4.31 19.17 -4.27
CA GLU A 121 3.49 20.24 -3.70
C GLU A 121 1.99 19.92 -3.75
N ASN A 122 1.54 19.28 -4.83
CA ASN A 122 0.13 18.98 -5.10
C ASN A 122 -0.14 17.46 -5.14
N PHE A 123 0.30 16.74 -4.12
CA PHE A 123 0.03 15.31 -4.02
C PHE A 123 -1.48 15.03 -3.87
N LYS A 124 -2.04 14.19 -4.77
CA LYS A 124 -3.50 13.94 -4.85
C LYS A 124 -4.13 13.35 -3.58
N PHE A 125 -3.34 12.82 -2.65
CA PHE A 125 -3.83 12.29 -1.37
C PHE A 125 -3.35 13.08 -0.15
N ALA A 126 -2.80 14.28 -0.35
CA ALA A 126 -2.27 15.09 0.76
C ALA A 126 -3.34 15.34 1.84
N ARG A 127 -4.60 15.53 1.45
CA ARG A 127 -5.70 15.70 2.40
C ARG A 127 -5.94 14.44 3.22
N GLU A 128 -6.09 13.29 2.57
CA GLU A 128 -6.31 12.00 3.23
C GLU A 128 -5.21 11.64 4.21
N LEU A 129 -3.95 11.93 3.87
CA LEU A 129 -2.81 11.67 4.73
C LEU A 129 -2.77 12.60 5.95
N ARG A 130 -3.19 13.86 5.80
CA ARG A 130 -3.22 14.85 6.90
C ARG A 130 -4.41 14.65 7.84
N GLU A 131 -5.59 14.37 7.29
CA GLU A 131 -6.83 14.23 8.06
C GLU A 131 -6.90 12.90 8.82
N ASN A 132 -6.15 11.89 8.39
CA ASN A 132 -6.17 10.57 8.99
C ASN A 132 -5.08 10.45 10.06
N ALA A 133 -5.39 10.89 11.28
CA ALA A 133 -4.48 10.84 12.42
C ALA A 133 -3.94 9.42 12.70
N ASN A 134 -4.75 8.39 12.43
CA ASN A 134 -4.32 7.00 12.58
C ASN A 134 -3.23 6.61 11.59
N TYR A 135 -3.11 7.31 10.47
CA TYR A 135 -2.17 7.00 9.38
C TYR A 135 -0.89 7.86 9.43
N ALA A 136 -0.97 9.04 10.03
CA ALA A 136 0.17 9.95 10.17
C ALA A 136 1.37 9.30 10.88
N GLY A 137 1.12 8.43 11.88
CA GLY A 137 2.17 7.67 12.55
C GLY A 137 2.95 6.77 11.59
N ASP A 138 2.26 6.06 10.70
CA ASP A 138 2.92 5.16 9.74
C ASP A 138 3.77 5.96 8.74
N LEU A 139 3.28 7.12 8.30
CA LEU A 139 4.06 8.01 7.42
C LEU A 139 5.33 8.52 8.09
N LEU A 140 5.27 8.85 9.39
CA LEU A 140 6.42 9.30 10.15
C LEU A 140 7.44 8.18 10.37
N ASP A 141 6.98 6.96 10.62
CA ASP A 141 7.86 5.79 10.73
C ASP A 141 8.55 5.49 9.40
N GLU A 142 7.82 5.51 8.29
CA GLU A 142 8.40 5.37 6.93
C GLU A 142 9.41 6.49 6.63
N LEU A 143 9.08 7.72 6.99
CA LEU A 143 9.98 8.86 6.86
C LEU A 143 11.27 8.67 7.66
N LYS A 144 11.14 8.24 8.91
CA LYS A 144 12.26 7.98 9.81
C LYS A 144 13.16 6.88 9.24
N ASP A 145 12.59 5.81 8.72
CA ASP A 145 13.35 4.71 8.12
C ASP A 145 14.01 5.12 6.80
N LEU A 146 13.34 5.96 6.00
CA LEU A 146 13.91 6.56 4.80
C LEU A 146 15.12 7.46 5.14
N ILE A 147 14.98 8.36 6.11
CA ILE A 147 16.07 9.25 6.55
C ILE A 147 17.24 8.42 7.08
N LYS A 148 16.98 7.41 7.93
CA LYS A 148 18.02 6.51 8.44
C LYS A 148 18.72 5.73 7.33
N GLY A 149 17.98 5.31 6.30
CA GLY A 149 18.53 4.67 5.11
C GLY A 149 19.52 5.58 4.38
N GLN A 150 19.15 6.84 4.15
CA GLN A 150 20.01 7.83 3.48
C GLN A 150 21.26 8.17 4.30
N VAL A 151 21.13 8.31 5.62
CA VAL A 151 22.26 8.59 6.54
C VAL A 151 23.28 7.45 6.52
N LYS A 152 22.83 6.20 6.42
CA LYS A 152 23.73 5.03 6.30
C LYS A 152 24.47 4.98 4.96
N ASP A 153 23.90 5.55 3.91
CA ASP A 153 24.45 5.54 2.53
C ASP A 153 25.43 6.69 2.23
N LYS A 154 25.72 7.59 3.20
CA LYS A 154 26.62 8.76 3.06
C LYS A 154 26.32 9.66 1.85
N ARG A 155 25.09 9.68 1.34
CA ARG A 155 24.69 10.62 0.29
C ARG A 155 24.36 11.96 0.94
N VAL A 156 25.19 12.97 0.68
CA VAL A 156 24.81 14.39 0.81
C VAL A 156 23.47 14.56 0.09
N ILE A 157 22.58 15.40 0.61
CA ILE A 157 21.25 15.71 0.02
C ILE A 157 21.44 16.17 -1.44
N THR A 158 21.54 15.21 -2.35
CA THR A 158 21.48 15.39 -3.79
C THR A 158 20.02 15.36 -4.21
N PRO A 159 19.65 16.02 -5.31
CA PRO A 159 18.28 15.96 -5.84
C PRO A 159 17.86 14.48 -5.92
N TYR A 160 16.74 14.17 -5.26
CA TYR A 160 16.27 12.83 -4.96
C TYR A 160 16.44 11.86 -6.13
N THR A 161 17.43 10.98 -6.02
CA THR A 161 17.51 9.78 -6.87
C THR A 161 17.19 8.60 -5.95
N LEU A 162 15.90 8.29 -5.81
CA LEU A 162 15.43 7.15 -5.05
C LEU A 162 15.99 5.87 -5.68
N HIS A 163 17.05 5.30 -5.08
CA HIS A 163 17.44 3.92 -5.36
C HIS A 163 16.42 3.01 -4.70
N TYR A 164 15.61 2.35 -5.52
CA TYR A 164 14.54 1.48 -5.06
C TYR A 164 15.05 0.06 -4.81
N TRP A 165 14.58 -0.50 -3.69
CA TRP A 165 14.64 -1.91 -3.27
C TRP A 165 16.01 -2.47 -2.85
N LYS A 166 16.09 -2.93 -1.60
CA LYS A 166 17.05 -3.98 -1.25
C LYS A 166 16.58 -5.26 -1.94
N ASN A 167 17.30 -5.68 -2.97
CA ASN A 167 17.21 -7.05 -3.45
C ASN A 167 17.60 -7.95 -2.27
N SER A 168 16.64 -8.73 -1.79
CA SER A 168 16.92 -9.92 -0.98
C SER A 168 17.19 -11.08 -1.94
#